data_AF-A0A0M9EJH5-F1
#
_entry.id   AF-A0A0M9EJH5-F1
#
_cell.length_a   1.000
_cell.length_b   1.000
_cell.length_c   1.000
_cell.angle_alpha   90.00
_cell.angle_beta   90.00
_cell.angle_gamma   90.00
#
_symmetry.space_group_name_H-M   'P 1'
#
loop_
_entity.id
_entity.type
_entity.pdbx_description
1 polymer ?
#
loop_
_entity_poly.entity_id
_entity_poly.type
_entity_poly.pdbx_seq_one_letter_code
_entity_poly.pdbx_strand_id
1 'polypeptide(L)'
;MTVLAHSPAEASVIIAETRHAILSHPVQSSKPGNAPVVLIMPLTASERARDFAGEEKIYAALAAASHPVAKVAWRRLWNPNGKERFAPRVNDLSEMISTMGAQTAPLHIAAIGNGTMVALKWLSSLTKPTAKIAPHIQSLTLISPELQIFGRQPRTSLRDAPHACCVVADASSDWSQTELIATKLPSPPEFALAEDQLRFKLSFADRDADADIFEGATTFEGDWRLSWADWLNSVAKEPTVA
;
A
#
# COMPACT_ATOMS: atom_id res chain seq x y z
N MET A 1 -33.88 6.22 -8.12
CA MET A 1 -32.58 6.58 -8.73
C MET A 1 -31.89 7.51 -7.76
N THR A 2 -30.95 6.99 -6.97
CA THR A 2 -30.25 7.75 -5.95
C THR A 2 -28.98 8.30 -6.58
N VAL A 3 -28.90 9.63 -6.67
CA VAL A 3 -27.72 10.34 -7.17
C VAL A 3 -26.65 10.19 -6.10
N LEU A 4 -25.57 9.45 -6.40
CA LEU A 4 -24.37 9.39 -5.57
C LEU A 4 -23.75 10.79 -5.57
N ALA A 5 -23.90 11.49 -4.44
CA ALA A 5 -23.18 12.72 -4.18
C ALA A 5 -21.68 12.40 -4.18
N HIS A 6 -21.02 12.69 -5.30
CA HIS A 6 -19.57 12.72 -5.36
C HIS A 6 -19.15 13.97 -4.59
N SER A 7 -18.39 13.79 -3.50
CA SER A 7 -17.56 14.88 -2.97
C SER A 7 -16.81 15.54 -4.13
N PRO A 8 -16.64 16.87 -4.13
CA PRO A 8 -15.91 17.54 -5.19
C PRO A 8 -14.50 16.95 -5.22
N ALA A 9 -14.16 16.26 -6.31
CA ALA A 9 -12.84 15.69 -6.48
C ALA A 9 -11.80 16.81 -6.34
N GLU A 10 -10.93 16.71 -5.34
CA GLU A 10 -9.77 17.58 -5.25
C GLU A 10 -9.02 17.56 -6.59
N ALA A 11 -8.52 18.72 -7.00
CA ALA A 11 -7.74 18.83 -8.22
C ALA A 11 -6.53 17.89 -8.13
N SER A 12 -6.47 16.93 -9.06
CA SER A 12 -5.37 15.98 -9.19
C SER A 12 -4.69 16.18 -10.53
N VAL A 13 -3.37 16.03 -10.55
CA VAL A 13 -2.56 16.12 -11.77
C VAL A 13 -2.24 14.71 -12.22
N ILE A 14 -2.49 14.43 -13.50
CA ILE A 14 -2.19 13.14 -14.12
C ILE A 14 -0.72 13.14 -14.56
N ILE A 15 0.04 12.16 -14.06
CA ILE A 15 1.47 11.99 -14.37
C ILE A 15 1.63 11.08 -15.59
N ALA A 16 0.89 9.98 -15.60
CA ALA A 16 0.96 8.95 -16.62
C ALA A 16 -0.38 8.22 -16.71
N GLU A 17 -0.69 7.70 -17.89
CA GLU A 17 -1.90 6.91 -18.11
C GLU A 17 -1.57 5.70 -18.95
N THR A 18 -2.22 4.58 -18.63
CA THR A 18 -2.22 3.40 -19.50
C THR A 18 -3.64 3.03 -19.86
N ARG A 19 -3.78 1.93 -20.61
CA ARG A 19 -5.08 1.37 -20.98
C ARG A 19 -5.94 1.06 -19.76
N HIS A 20 -5.36 0.64 -18.63
CA HIS A 20 -6.16 0.18 -17.50
C HIS A 20 -5.97 0.98 -16.21
N ALA A 21 -4.97 1.86 -16.14
CA ALA A 21 -4.68 2.62 -14.94
C ALA A 21 -4.41 4.10 -15.24
N ILE A 22 -4.56 4.93 -14.21
CA ILE A 22 -4.13 6.34 -14.17
C ILE A 22 -3.19 6.50 -12.97
N LEU A 23 -2.03 7.11 -13.22
CA LEU A 23 -1.10 7.58 -12.20
C LEU A 23 -1.33 9.09 -12.01
N SER A 24 -1.63 9.50 -10.78
CA SER A 24 -1.95 10.90 -10.46
C SER A 24 -1.35 11.32 -9.12
N HIS A 25 -1.16 12.61 -8.89
CA HIS A 25 -0.82 13.16 -7.58
C HIS A 25 -1.76 14.32 -7.21
N PRO A 26 -1.99 14.59 -5.91
CA PRO A 26 -2.71 15.79 -5.50
C PRO A 26 -1.91 17.05 -5.90
N VAL A 27 -2.59 18.14 -6.30
CA VAL A 27 -1.93 19.37 -6.80
C VAL A 27 -0.89 19.95 -5.82
N GLN A 28 -1.04 19.70 -4.51
CA GLN A 28 -0.13 20.19 -3.47
C GLN A 28 1.10 19.30 -3.20
N SER A 29 1.29 18.21 -3.97
CA SER A 29 2.32 17.16 -3.75
C SER A 29 3.76 17.55 -4.14
N SER A 30 4.00 18.74 -4.72
CA SER A 30 5.25 19.02 -5.46
C SER A 30 6.40 19.63 -4.65
N LYS A 31 6.45 19.46 -3.33
CA LYS A 31 7.63 19.89 -2.56
C LYS A 31 8.78 18.88 -2.73
N PRO A 32 10.03 19.31 -3.01
CA PRO A 32 11.19 18.42 -2.88
C PRO A 32 11.27 17.98 -1.41
N GLY A 33 11.22 16.67 -1.19
CA GLY A 33 11.07 16.08 0.14
C GLY A 33 11.58 14.65 0.18
N ASN A 34 10.98 13.85 1.06
CA ASN A 34 11.32 12.45 1.25
C ASN A 34 10.98 11.58 0.04
N ALA A 35 11.35 10.30 0.07
CA ALA A 35 11.03 9.35 -0.99
C ALA A 35 9.51 9.31 -1.27
N PRO A 36 9.07 9.27 -2.55
CA PRO A 36 7.65 9.27 -2.88
C PRO A 36 6.96 7.99 -2.42
N VAL A 37 5.70 8.12 -2.02
CA VAL A 37 4.81 6.99 -1.71
C VAL A 37 3.90 6.74 -2.91
N VAL A 38 4.00 5.54 -3.48
CA VAL A 38 3.09 5.08 -4.52
C VAL A 38 1.93 4.32 -3.89
N LEU A 39 0.74 4.92 -3.93
CA LEU A 39 -0.49 4.36 -3.38
C LEU A 39 -1.24 3.55 -4.45
N ILE A 40 -1.30 2.23 -4.27
CA ILE A 40 -1.97 1.29 -5.17
C ILE A 40 -3.39 1.02 -4.66
N MET A 41 -4.38 1.52 -5.41
CA MET A 41 -5.78 1.43 -5.01
C MET A 41 -6.35 0.00 -5.20
N PRO A 42 -7.45 -0.36 -4.51
CA PRO A 42 -8.13 -1.64 -4.70
C PRO A 42 -8.63 -1.86 -6.13
N LEU A 43 -8.53 -3.09 -6.63
CA LEU A 43 -9.02 -3.55 -7.93
C LEU A 43 -10.54 -3.68 -8.01
N THR A 44 -11.23 -3.84 -6.88
CA THR A 44 -12.68 -4.04 -6.82
C THR A 44 -13.40 -2.80 -6.28
N ALA A 45 -14.73 -2.79 -6.42
CA ALA A 45 -15.59 -1.76 -5.85
C ALA A 45 -15.86 -1.96 -4.33
N SER A 46 -15.11 -2.84 -3.65
CA SER A 46 -15.22 -2.94 -2.19
C SER A 46 -14.77 -1.62 -1.57
N GLU A 47 -15.72 -0.89 -0.97
CA GLU A 47 -15.49 0.42 -0.37
C GLU A 47 -14.80 0.30 0.99
N ARG A 48 -15.02 -0.81 1.73
CA ARG A 48 -14.54 -1.00 3.10
C ARG A 48 -13.06 -0.62 3.30
N ALA A 49 -12.16 -1.22 2.54
CA ALA A 49 -10.73 -0.94 2.68
C ALA A 49 -10.37 0.49 2.28
N ARG A 50 -11.10 1.09 1.33
CA ARG A 50 -10.91 2.50 0.92
C ARG A 50 -11.39 3.46 2.00
N ASP A 51 -12.55 3.18 2.58
CA ASP A 51 -13.14 3.98 3.65
C ASP A 51 -12.28 3.92 4.91
N PHE A 52 -11.80 2.73 5.27
CA PHE A 52 -10.85 2.54 6.37
C PHE A 52 -9.54 3.30 6.14
N ALA A 53 -8.97 3.17 4.93
CA ALA A 53 -7.75 3.86 4.57
C ALA A 53 -7.93 5.40 4.65
N GLY A 54 -9.11 5.91 4.25
CA GLY A 54 -9.39 7.34 4.23
C GLY A 54 -8.41 8.09 3.35
N GLU A 55 -8.60 8.06 2.03
CA GLU A 55 -7.62 8.55 1.04
C GLU A 55 -7.15 10.00 1.29
N GLU A 56 -8.09 10.94 1.49
CA GLU A 56 -7.78 12.35 1.80
C GLU A 56 -6.90 12.49 3.05
N LYS A 57 -7.18 11.63 4.01
CA LYS A 57 -6.55 11.55 5.32
C LYS A 57 -5.14 10.95 5.23
N ILE A 58 -4.92 9.99 4.33
CA ILE A 58 -3.58 9.51 3.93
C ILE A 58 -2.80 10.65 3.28
N TYR A 59 -3.41 11.37 2.34
CA TYR A 59 -2.75 12.48 1.64
C TYR A 59 -2.34 13.59 2.60
N ALA A 60 -3.21 13.96 3.54
CA ALA A 60 -2.89 14.94 4.56
C ALA A 60 -1.71 14.50 5.43
N ALA A 61 -1.69 13.24 5.89
CA ALA A 61 -0.60 12.71 6.71
C ALA A 61 0.74 12.68 5.95
N LEU A 62 0.75 12.19 4.71
CA LEU A 62 1.96 12.14 3.89
C LEU A 62 2.46 13.53 3.50
N ALA A 63 1.54 14.47 3.21
CA ALA A 63 1.90 15.86 2.95
C ALA A 63 2.51 16.54 4.20
N ALA A 64 1.97 16.28 5.39
CA ALA A 64 2.53 16.76 6.65
C ALA A 64 3.95 16.22 6.89
N ALA A 65 4.18 14.95 6.55
CA ALA A 65 5.48 14.29 6.61
C ALA A 65 6.39 14.55 5.38
N SER A 66 5.99 15.46 4.48
CA SER A 66 6.76 15.83 3.28
C SER A 66 7.11 14.67 2.33
N HIS A 67 6.24 13.65 2.26
CA HIS A 67 6.31 12.59 1.26
C HIS A 67 5.43 12.97 0.04
N PRO A 68 6.02 13.08 -1.16
CA PRO A 68 5.23 13.17 -2.39
C PRO A 68 4.38 11.92 -2.57
N VAL A 69 3.13 12.07 -2.98
CA VAL A 69 2.22 10.93 -3.17
C VAL A 69 1.89 10.76 -4.64
N ALA A 70 1.99 9.53 -5.14
CA ALA A 70 1.50 9.16 -6.46
C ALA A 70 0.49 8.01 -6.34
N LYS A 71 -0.76 8.25 -6.74
CA LYS A 71 -1.85 7.28 -6.71
C LYS A 71 -1.96 6.55 -8.04
N VAL A 72 -2.00 5.22 -7.98
CA VAL A 72 -2.38 4.34 -9.08
C VAL A 72 -3.85 3.95 -8.92
N ALA A 73 -4.72 4.53 -9.75
CA ALA A 73 -6.15 4.24 -9.80
C ALA A 73 -6.50 3.43 -11.06
N TRP A 74 -7.42 2.47 -10.94
CA TRP A 74 -7.82 1.62 -12.06
C TRP A 74 -9.00 2.22 -12.82
N ARG A 75 -8.87 2.39 -14.14
CA ARG A 75 -9.95 2.90 -15.01
C ARG A 75 -11.20 2.02 -14.99
N ARG A 76 -10.99 0.72 -14.81
CA ARG A 76 -12.05 -0.28 -14.71
C ARG A 76 -11.76 -1.20 -13.55
N LEU A 77 -12.66 -1.18 -12.58
CA LEU A 77 -12.66 -2.14 -11.49
C LEU A 77 -13.05 -3.52 -12.01
N TRP A 78 -12.55 -4.56 -11.34
CA TRP A 78 -12.89 -5.93 -11.68
C TRP A 78 -14.31 -6.23 -11.26
N ASN A 79 -14.97 -7.09 -12.04
CA ASN A 79 -16.34 -7.52 -11.77
C ASN A 79 -16.36 -9.00 -11.38
N PRO A 80 -17.30 -9.45 -10.51
CA PRO A 80 -17.41 -10.85 -10.09
C PRO A 80 -17.54 -11.85 -11.25
N ASN A 81 -18.20 -11.41 -12.34
CA ASN A 81 -18.46 -12.23 -13.53
C ASN A 81 -17.39 -12.06 -14.62
N GLY A 82 -16.34 -11.27 -14.36
CA GLY A 82 -15.30 -11.01 -15.32
C GLY A 82 -14.24 -12.10 -15.40
N LYS A 83 -13.44 -12.05 -16.47
CA LYS A 83 -12.27 -12.92 -16.71
C LYS A 83 -10.98 -12.11 -16.69
N GLU A 84 -10.92 -11.14 -15.79
CA GLU A 84 -9.79 -10.23 -15.65
C GLU A 84 -8.53 -11.00 -15.25
N ARG A 85 -7.38 -10.50 -15.72
CA ARG A 85 -6.06 -11.07 -15.45
C ARG A 85 -5.21 -10.04 -14.72
N PHE A 86 -4.32 -10.51 -13.84
CA PHE A 86 -3.38 -9.64 -13.14
C PHE A 86 -2.28 -9.08 -14.05
N ALA A 87 -1.81 -9.86 -15.03
CA ALA A 87 -0.64 -9.50 -15.84
C ALA A 87 -0.74 -8.10 -16.49
N PRO A 88 -1.88 -7.69 -17.09
CA PRO A 88 -2.03 -6.31 -17.57
C PRO A 88 -1.83 -5.25 -16.49
N ARG A 89 -2.38 -5.45 -15.28
CA ARG A 89 -2.27 -4.50 -14.16
C ARG A 89 -0.86 -4.39 -13.61
N VAL A 90 -0.16 -5.52 -13.55
CA VAL A 90 1.25 -5.58 -13.15
C VAL A 90 2.12 -4.87 -14.19
N ASN A 91 1.86 -5.07 -15.48
CA ASN A 91 2.60 -4.39 -16.54
C ASN A 91 2.34 -2.87 -16.53
N ASP A 92 1.07 -2.46 -16.36
CA ASP A 92 0.70 -1.05 -16.23
C ASP A 92 1.42 -0.39 -15.04
N LEU A 93 1.49 -1.08 -13.89
CA LEU A 93 2.21 -0.59 -12.71
C LEU A 93 3.70 -0.42 -13.00
N SER A 94 4.36 -1.40 -13.65
CA SER A 94 5.76 -1.29 -14.05
C SER A 94 6.02 -0.09 -14.97
N GLU A 95 5.13 0.15 -15.93
CA GLU A 95 5.21 1.29 -16.85
C GLU A 95 5.10 2.61 -16.10
N MET A 96 4.09 2.74 -15.22
CA MET A 96 3.85 3.94 -14.42
C MET A 96 5.02 4.28 -13.50
N ILE A 97 5.55 3.30 -12.78
CA ILE A 97 6.72 3.49 -11.90
C ILE A 97 7.95 3.91 -12.73
N SER A 98 8.10 3.36 -13.93
CA SER A 98 9.19 3.77 -14.84
C SER A 98 9.03 5.23 -15.29
N THR A 99 7.80 5.68 -15.59
CA THR A 99 7.52 7.08 -15.98
C THR A 99 7.84 8.08 -14.87
N MET A 100 7.73 7.68 -13.60
CA MET A 100 8.12 8.51 -12.46
C MET A 100 9.65 8.73 -12.35
N GLY A 101 10.46 8.09 -13.19
CA GLY A 101 11.93 8.16 -13.10
C GLY A 101 12.50 7.39 -11.90
N ALA A 102 11.69 6.55 -11.26
CA ALA A 102 12.03 5.88 -9.99
C ALA A 102 12.99 4.68 -10.15
N GLN A 103 13.65 4.54 -11.31
CA GLN A 103 14.63 3.48 -11.55
C GLN A 103 15.92 3.68 -10.75
N THR A 104 16.19 4.91 -10.30
CA THR A 104 17.39 5.25 -9.50
C THR A 104 17.05 5.92 -8.16
N ALA A 105 15.84 6.47 -8.01
CA ALA A 105 15.41 7.09 -6.77
C ALA A 105 14.67 6.07 -5.87
N PRO A 106 14.88 6.11 -4.54
CA PRO A 106 14.12 5.29 -3.62
C PRO A 106 12.63 5.66 -3.64
N LEU A 107 11.76 4.69 -3.41
CA LEU A 107 10.32 4.90 -3.25
C LEU A 107 9.72 3.96 -2.21
N HIS A 108 8.58 4.36 -1.66
CA HIS A 108 7.74 3.52 -0.81
C HIS A 108 6.53 3.03 -1.60
N ILE A 109 6.07 1.82 -1.33
CA ILE A 109 4.82 1.28 -1.88
C ILE A 109 3.80 1.18 -0.74
N ALA A 110 2.59 1.69 -0.96
CA ALA A 110 1.46 1.45 -0.09
C ALA A 110 0.32 0.82 -0.91
N ALA A 111 -0.25 -0.27 -0.43
CA ALA A 111 -1.32 -0.97 -1.13
C ALA A 111 -2.53 -1.13 -0.22
N ILE A 112 -3.71 -0.76 -0.72
CA ILE A 112 -4.97 -0.82 0.04
C ILE A 112 -5.78 -2.04 -0.41
N GLY A 113 -6.33 -2.80 0.53
CA GLY A 113 -7.26 -3.90 0.23
C GLY A 113 -6.65 -4.92 -0.71
N ASN A 114 -7.41 -5.31 -1.74
CA ASN A 114 -6.94 -6.21 -2.80
C ASN A 114 -5.99 -5.56 -3.82
N GLY A 115 -5.66 -4.26 -3.68
CA GLY A 115 -4.50 -3.64 -4.35
C GLY A 115 -3.19 -4.31 -3.94
N THR A 116 -3.15 -4.88 -2.72
CA THR A 116 -2.06 -5.69 -2.18
C THR A 116 -1.60 -6.78 -3.14
N MET A 117 -2.54 -7.47 -3.80
CA MET A 117 -2.17 -8.52 -4.76
C MET A 117 -1.43 -7.98 -5.98
N VAL A 118 -1.74 -6.78 -6.44
CA VAL A 118 -1.03 -6.17 -7.57
C VAL A 118 0.38 -5.80 -7.13
N ALA A 119 0.51 -5.15 -5.98
CA ALA A 119 1.79 -4.77 -5.40
C ALA A 119 2.73 -5.98 -5.25
N LEU A 120 2.26 -7.05 -4.60
CA LEU A 120 3.07 -8.26 -4.38
C LEU A 120 3.39 -8.99 -5.69
N LYS A 121 2.44 -9.13 -6.62
CA LYS A 121 2.71 -9.73 -7.94
C LYS A 121 3.70 -8.92 -8.76
N TRP A 122 3.67 -7.60 -8.62
CA TRP A 122 4.63 -6.71 -9.24
C TRP A 122 6.02 -6.86 -8.63
N LEU A 123 6.15 -6.87 -7.30
CA LEU A 123 7.42 -7.14 -6.62
C LEU A 123 8.02 -8.50 -7.04
N SER A 124 7.22 -9.57 -7.08
CA SER A 124 7.65 -10.88 -7.61
C SER A 124 8.01 -10.87 -9.10
N SER A 125 7.57 -9.88 -9.87
CA SER A 125 7.96 -9.74 -11.26
C SER A 125 9.34 -9.08 -11.43
N LEU A 126 9.76 -8.27 -10.46
CA LEU A 126 11.06 -7.59 -10.43
C LEU A 126 12.22 -8.55 -10.11
N THR A 127 11.95 -9.64 -9.38
CA THR A 127 12.97 -10.64 -9.02
C THR A 127 13.27 -11.65 -10.13
N LYS A 128 12.62 -11.53 -11.29
CA LYS A 128 12.86 -12.41 -12.43
C LYS A 128 14.15 -12.00 -13.14
N PRO A 129 14.98 -12.95 -13.63
CA PRO A 129 16.23 -12.65 -14.35
C PRO A 129 16.06 -11.76 -15.59
N THR A 130 14.85 -11.71 -16.15
CA THR A 130 14.52 -10.92 -17.35
C THR A 130 13.96 -9.54 -17.04
N ALA A 131 13.85 -9.17 -15.76
CA ALA A 131 13.35 -7.86 -15.37
C ALA A 131 14.34 -6.76 -15.80
N LYS A 132 13.81 -5.62 -16.24
CA LYS A 132 14.58 -4.37 -16.36
C LYS A 132 15.11 -3.96 -14.97
N ILE A 133 16.04 -3.00 -14.93
CA ILE A 133 16.54 -2.41 -13.67
C ILE A 133 15.38 -2.17 -12.71
N ALA A 134 15.41 -2.88 -11.57
CA ALA A 134 14.35 -2.80 -10.58
C ALA A 134 14.45 -1.47 -9.82
N PRO A 135 13.33 -0.76 -9.60
CA PRO A 135 13.33 0.43 -8.75
C PRO A 135 13.78 0.07 -7.33
N HIS A 136 14.42 1.02 -6.64
CA HIS A 136 14.79 0.85 -5.25
C HIS A 136 13.54 1.03 -4.36
N ILE A 137 13.00 -0.09 -3.86
CA ILE A 137 11.86 -0.10 -2.94
C ILE A 137 12.38 -0.02 -1.50
N GLN A 138 12.14 1.11 -0.82
CA GLN A 138 12.52 1.30 0.58
C GLN A 138 11.61 0.55 1.53
N SER A 139 10.29 0.60 1.30
CA SER A 139 9.34 -0.10 2.14
C SER A 139 8.07 -0.51 1.41
N LEU A 140 7.35 -1.45 2.03
CA LEU A 140 6.01 -1.88 1.63
C LEU A 140 5.04 -1.69 2.82
N THR A 141 3.98 -0.93 2.61
CA THR A 141 2.86 -0.82 3.54
C THR A 141 1.64 -1.53 2.97
N LEU A 142 1.04 -2.41 3.76
CA LEU A 142 -0.17 -3.14 3.44
C LEU A 142 -1.32 -2.63 4.33
N ILE A 143 -2.29 -1.92 3.75
CA ILE A 143 -3.40 -1.30 4.49
C ILE A 143 -4.66 -2.13 4.27
N SER A 144 -5.16 -2.72 5.36
CA SER A 144 -6.27 -3.69 5.36
C SER A 144 -6.16 -4.70 4.21
N PRO A 145 -5.03 -5.43 4.09
CA PRO A 145 -4.72 -6.21 2.90
C PRO A 145 -5.70 -7.36 2.65
N GLU A 146 -6.07 -7.54 1.39
CA GLU A 146 -6.89 -8.67 0.94
C GLU A 146 -6.12 -9.46 -0.14
N LEU A 147 -5.96 -10.77 0.07
CA LEU A 147 -5.42 -11.68 -0.95
C LEU A 147 -6.52 -12.48 -1.67
N GLN A 148 -7.78 -12.10 -1.45
CA GLN A 148 -8.94 -12.70 -2.07
C GLN A 148 -9.67 -11.70 -2.95
N ILE A 149 -10.19 -12.16 -4.09
CA ILE A 149 -11.10 -11.41 -4.95
C ILE A 149 -12.25 -12.34 -5.32
N PHE A 150 -13.48 -11.90 -5.03
CA PHE A 150 -14.73 -12.61 -5.35
C PHE A 150 -14.73 -14.08 -4.88
N GLY A 151 -14.29 -14.32 -3.64
CA GLY A 151 -14.23 -15.66 -3.03
C GLY A 151 -13.13 -16.57 -3.59
N ARG A 152 -12.19 -16.04 -4.37
CA ARG A 152 -11.02 -16.77 -4.88
C ARG A 152 -9.75 -16.19 -4.28
N GLN A 153 -8.77 -17.04 -3.99
CA GLN A 153 -7.45 -16.64 -3.51
C GLN A 153 -6.38 -16.92 -4.59
N PRO A 154 -6.06 -15.95 -5.46
CA PRO A 154 -4.97 -16.11 -6.42
C PRO A 154 -3.64 -16.37 -5.72
N ARG A 155 -2.86 -17.33 -6.24
CA ARG A 155 -1.50 -17.58 -5.74
C ARG A 155 -0.68 -16.30 -5.83
N THR A 156 -0.28 -15.77 -4.68
CA THR A 156 0.47 -14.51 -4.55
C THR A 156 1.59 -14.77 -3.57
N SER A 157 2.83 -14.56 -4.03
CA SER A 157 4.03 -14.78 -3.22
C SER A 157 4.29 -13.54 -2.37
N LEU A 158 4.64 -13.75 -1.10
CA LEU A 158 5.06 -12.67 -0.20
C LEU A 158 6.59 -12.57 -0.08
N ARG A 159 7.32 -13.60 -0.55
CA ARG A 159 8.78 -13.75 -0.37
C ARG A 159 9.61 -12.59 -0.96
N ASP A 160 9.06 -11.90 -1.96
CA ASP A 160 9.73 -10.86 -2.72
C ASP A 160 9.41 -9.46 -2.15
N ALA A 161 8.75 -9.38 -0.98
CA ALA A 161 8.52 -8.13 -0.27
C ALA A 161 9.85 -7.56 0.28
N PRO A 162 9.99 -6.21 0.35
CA PRO A 162 11.17 -5.59 0.95
C PRO A 162 11.27 -5.90 2.45
N HIS A 163 12.47 -5.74 3.02
CA HIS A 163 12.72 -6.00 4.45
C HIS A 163 11.86 -5.11 5.35
N ALA A 164 11.77 -3.81 5.05
CA ALA A 164 10.93 -2.89 5.81
C ALA A 164 9.47 -3.01 5.34
N CYS A 165 8.65 -3.69 6.15
CA CYS A 165 7.22 -3.82 5.93
C CYS A 165 6.43 -3.20 7.09
N CYS A 166 5.29 -2.59 6.77
CA CYS A 166 4.28 -2.19 7.74
C CYS A 166 2.93 -2.79 7.31
N VAL A 167 2.18 -3.34 8.27
CA VAL A 167 0.85 -3.91 8.04
C VAL A 167 -0.13 -3.19 8.95
N VAL A 168 -1.19 -2.64 8.36
CA VAL A 168 -2.24 -1.92 9.08
C VAL A 168 -3.56 -2.69 8.97
N ALA A 169 -4.07 -3.18 10.09
CA ALA A 169 -5.32 -3.92 10.18
C ALA A 169 -6.48 -3.01 10.63
N ASP A 170 -7.67 -3.26 10.08
CA ASP A 170 -8.94 -2.67 10.51
C ASP A 170 -9.59 -3.55 11.58
N ALA A 171 -9.55 -3.14 12.85
CA ALA A 171 -10.13 -3.92 13.95
C ALA A 171 -11.66 -4.01 13.90
N SER A 172 -12.33 -3.15 13.12
CA SER A 172 -13.77 -3.25 12.89
C SER A 172 -14.14 -4.41 11.95
N SER A 173 -13.14 -5.07 11.37
CA SER A 173 -13.26 -6.15 10.39
C SER A 173 -12.75 -7.48 10.92
N ASP A 174 -13.05 -8.58 10.21
CA ASP A 174 -12.27 -9.81 10.36
C ASP A 174 -10.87 -9.60 9.79
N TRP A 175 -9.91 -9.35 10.67
CA TRP A 175 -8.51 -9.09 10.32
C TRP A 175 -7.61 -10.33 10.45
N SER A 176 -8.17 -11.52 10.68
CA SER A 176 -7.41 -12.78 10.79
C SER A 176 -6.55 -13.06 9.54
N GLN A 177 -7.03 -12.69 8.35
CA GLN A 177 -6.23 -12.77 7.13
C GLN A 177 -5.08 -11.78 7.11
N THR A 178 -5.25 -10.59 7.68
CA THR A 178 -4.19 -9.57 7.77
C THR A 178 -3.06 -10.04 8.68
N GLU A 179 -3.41 -10.64 9.82
CA GLU A 179 -2.47 -11.32 10.71
C GLU A 179 -1.71 -12.45 10.00
N LEU A 180 -2.43 -13.33 9.30
CA LEU A 180 -1.81 -14.41 8.53
C LEU A 180 -0.88 -13.90 7.41
N ILE A 181 -1.17 -12.74 6.83
CA ILE A 181 -0.30 -12.10 5.84
C ILE A 181 0.97 -11.59 6.52
N ALA A 182 0.85 -10.92 7.66
CA ALA A 182 1.97 -10.37 8.41
C ALA A 182 2.99 -11.44 8.82
N THR A 183 2.52 -12.57 9.34
CA THR A 183 3.37 -13.71 9.75
C THR A 183 4.08 -14.41 8.58
N LYS A 184 3.62 -14.19 7.34
CA LYS A 184 4.18 -14.80 6.13
C LYS A 184 5.11 -13.87 5.35
N LEU A 185 5.28 -12.62 5.81
CA LEU A 185 6.27 -11.71 5.23
C LEU A 185 7.69 -12.22 5.51
N PRO A 186 8.66 -11.95 4.62
CA PRO A 186 10.03 -12.44 4.76
C PRO A 186 10.79 -11.82 5.95
N SER A 187 10.29 -10.71 6.49
CA SER A 187 10.81 -10.04 7.67
C SER A 187 9.63 -9.59 8.54
N PRO A 188 9.75 -9.64 9.88
CA PRO A 188 8.68 -9.20 10.77
C PRO A 188 8.27 -7.76 10.44
N PRO A 189 6.99 -7.49 10.14
CA PRO A 189 6.54 -6.14 9.86
C PRO A 189 6.30 -5.36 11.15
N GLU A 190 6.29 -4.04 11.06
CA GLU A 190 5.58 -3.22 12.04
C GLU A 190 4.08 -3.44 11.85
N PHE A 191 3.38 -3.88 12.90
CA PHE A 191 1.96 -4.21 12.81
C PHE A 191 1.13 -3.19 13.59
N ALA A 192 0.25 -2.50 12.88
CA ALA A 192 -0.72 -1.58 13.45
C ALA A 192 -2.12 -2.18 13.41
N LEU A 193 -2.81 -2.25 14.55
CA LEU A 193 -4.24 -2.56 14.61
C LEU A 193 -5.02 -1.30 14.96
N ALA A 194 -5.68 -0.71 13.96
CA ALA A 194 -6.48 0.47 14.15
C ALA A 194 -7.86 0.07 14.68
N GLU A 195 -8.15 0.47 15.92
CA GLU A 195 -9.44 0.24 16.58
C GLU A 195 -10.48 1.21 16.04
N ASP A 196 -10.05 2.44 15.77
CA ASP A 196 -10.80 3.46 15.05
C ASP A 196 -9.84 4.46 14.35
N GLN A 197 -10.34 5.66 14.03
CA GLN A 197 -9.55 6.69 13.34
C GLN A 197 -8.53 7.40 14.24
N LEU A 198 -8.72 7.37 15.56
CA LEU A 198 -7.96 8.09 16.58
C LEU A 198 -7.38 7.16 17.65
N ARG A 199 -7.51 5.85 17.48
CA ARG A 199 -6.97 4.87 18.42
C ARG A 199 -6.47 3.63 17.70
N PHE A 200 -5.25 3.23 18.04
CA PHE A 200 -4.61 2.07 17.42
C PHE A 200 -3.57 1.46 18.36
N LYS A 201 -3.25 0.19 18.11
CA LYS A 201 -2.16 -0.53 18.77
C LYS A 201 -1.02 -0.70 17.79
N LEU A 202 0.22 -0.47 18.24
CA LEU A 202 1.42 -0.84 17.48
C LEU A 202 2.12 -2.00 18.17
N SER A 203 2.52 -2.95 17.34
CA SER A 203 3.44 -4.02 17.72
C SER A 203 4.69 -3.97 16.84
N PHE A 204 5.82 -4.13 17.51
CA PHE A 204 7.12 -4.33 16.90
C PHE A 204 7.44 -5.81 17.07
N ALA A 205 7.10 -6.62 16.08
CA ALA A 205 7.37 -8.05 16.17
C ALA A 205 8.88 -8.29 16.15
N ASP A 206 9.44 -8.79 17.25
CA ASP A 206 10.71 -9.50 17.21
C ASP A 206 10.46 -10.93 16.71
N ARG A 207 11.46 -11.55 16.07
CA ARG A 207 11.34 -12.70 15.14
C ARG A 207 10.66 -14.00 15.64
N ASP A 208 10.17 -14.06 16.87
CA ASP A 208 9.53 -15.27 17.39
C ASP A 208 8.10 -15.41 16.85
N ALA A 209 8.00 -16.13 15.73
CA ALA A 209 6.78 -16.41 14.96
C ALA A 209 5.65 -17.12 15.72
N ASP A 210 5.88 -17.51 16.99
CA ASP A 210 4.91 -18.16 17.88
C ASP A 210 4.36 -17.21 18.96
N ALA A 211 4.88 -15.98 19.09
CA ALA A 211 4.36 -14.99 20.03
C ALA A 211 3.08 -14.33 19.48
N ASP A 212 2.11 -14.05 20.36
CA ASP A 212 0.94 -13.26 20.01
C ASP A 212 1.43 -11.90 19.46
N ILE A 213 0.92 -11.48 18.28
CA ILE A 213 1.35 -10.23 17.65
C ILE A 213 1.18 -9.06 18.62
N PHE A 214 0.26 -9.11 19.58
CA PHE A 214 0.06 -8.06 20.57
C PHE A 214 0.74 -8.29 21.92
N GLU A 215 1.58 -9.32 22.06
CA GLU A 215 2.42 -9.48 23.24
C GLU A 215 3.40 -8.30 23.33
N GLY A 216 3.17 -7.39 24.28
CA GLY A 216 3.96 -6.16 24.43
C GLY A 216 3.52 -4.99 23.54
N ALA A 217 2.38 -5.08 22.86
CA ALA A 217 1.88 -3.97 22.04
C ALA A 217 1.54 -2.73 22.88
N THR A 218 1.84 -1.55 22.31
CA THR A 218 1.53 -0.27 22.92
C THR A 218 0.28 0.32 22.28
N THR A 219 -0.66 0.81 23.10
CA THR A 219 -1.85 1.52 22.62
C THR A 219 -1.57 3.01 22.52
N PHE A 220 -1.98 3.61 21.42
CA PHE A 220 -1.81 5.03 21.13
C PHE A 220 -3.17 5.69 20.90
N GLU A 221 -3.30 6.91 21.43
CA GLU A 221 -4.37 7.84 21.11
C GLU A 221 -3.81 8.81 20.05
N GLY A 222 -4.39 8.77 18.86
CA GLY A 222 -3.95 9.54 17.71
C GLY A 222 -4.28 8.85 16.39
N ASP A 223 -4.05 9.57 15.32
CA ASP A 223 -4.32 9.08 13.98
C ASP A 223 -3.17 8.18 13.49
N TRP A 224 -3.45 6.89 13.28
CA TRP A 224 -2.44 5.92 12.84
C TRP A 224 -1.73 6.33 11.54
N ARG A 225 -2.37 7.12 10.68
CA ARG A 225 -1.77 7.58 9.42
C ARG A 225 -0.62 8.55 9.65
N LEU A 226 -0.64 9.31 10.74
CA LEU A 226 0.46 10.18 11.12
C LEU A 226 1.65 9.35 11.62
N SER A 227 1.41 8.38 12.50
CA SER A 227 2.46 7.48 12.97
C SER A 227 3.07 6.63 11.86
N TRP A 228 2.24 6.17 10.92
CA TRP A 228 2.72 5.51 9.70
C TRP A 228 3.60 6.44 8.85
N ALA A 229 3.22 7.71 8.67
CA ALA A 229 4.03 8.67 7.92
C ALA A 229 5.37 8.98 8.62
N ASP A 230 5.40 9.00 9.95
CA ASP A 230 6.64 9.11 10.74
C ASP A 230 7.52 7.86 10.61
N TRP A 231 6.92 6.67 10.55
CA TRP A 231 7.64 5.43 10.27
C TRP A 231 8.31 5.42 8.89
N LEU A 232 7.66 5.94 7.85
CA LEU A 232 8.30 6.06 6.52
C LEU A 232 9.60 6.89 6.57
N ASN A 233 9.62 7.93 7.41
CA ASN A 233 10.81 8.75 7.63
C ASN A 233 11.93 8.02 8.37
N SER A 234 11.62 7.07 9.27
CA SER A 234 12.64 6.30 9.98
C SER A 234 13.30 5.28 9.06
N VAL A 235 12.52 4.59 8.22
CA VAL A 235 13.03 3.61 7.24
C VAL A 235 13.97 4.28 6.24
N ALA A 236 13.69 5.51 5.81
CA ALA A 236 14.55 6.24 4.88
C ALA A 236 15.95 6.57 5.45
N LYS A 237 16.12 6.52 6.77
CA LYS A 237 17.38 6.85 7.48
C LYS A 237 18.23 5.62 7.79
N GLU A 238 17.70 4.41 7.68
CA GLU A 238 18.46 3.19 7.94
C GLU A 238 19.46 2.95 6.78
N PRO A 239 20.76 2.81 7.07
CA PRO A 239 21.73 2.46 6.03
C PRO A 239 21.41 1.06 5.51
N THR A 240 21.20 0.94 4.20
CA THR A 240 20.98 -0.34 3.54
C THR A 240 22.21 -1.22 3.78
N VAL A 241 22.09 -2.21 4.66
CA VAL A 241 23.16 -3.20 4.85
C VAL A 241 23.20 -4.04 3.58
N ALA A 242 24.30 -3.88 2.84
CA ALA A 242 24.57 -4.56 1.56
C ALA A 242 24.85 -6.06 1.74
#